data_AF-A0A7M2X4M6-F1
#
_entry.id   AF-A0A7M2X4M6-F1
#
_cell.length_a   1.000
_cell.length_b   1.000
_cell.length_c   1.000
_cell.angle_alpha   90.00
_cell.angle_beta   90.00
_cell.angle_gamma   90.00
#
_symmetry.space_group_name_H-M   'P 1'
#
loop_
_entity.id
_entity.type
_entity.pdbx_description
1 polymer ?
#
loop_
_entity_poly.entity_id
_entity_poly.type
_entity_poly.pdbx_seq_one_letter_code
_entity_poly.pdbx_strand_id
1 'polypeptide(L)'
;MTRVPHVRIVVAASLLAVLGYLGFSIWVFGWTEDAALRGDVVGTWKSFATLAFGFWIGSSSAGKAKDGEPAPVAVVNGPDSPVPVEAQA
;
A
#
# COMPACT_ATOMS: atom_id res chain seq x y z
N MET A 1 -0.06 -21.71 -5.22
CA MET A 1 0.02 -20.30 -5.63
C MET A 1 -0.73 -20.14 -6.95
N THR A 2 -2.01 -19.82 -6.92
CA THR A 2 -2.82 -19.57 -8.12
C THR A 2 -2.44 -18.19 -8.67
N ARG A 3 -1.58 -18.17 -9.70
CA ARG A 3 -1.14 -16.95 -10.37
C ARG A 3 -2.33 -16.40 -11.16
N VAL A 4 -3.08 -15.46 -10.59
CA VAL A 4 -4.24 -14.83 -11.26
C VAL A 4 -3.76 -14.25 -12.59
N PRO A 5 -4.11 -14.84 -13.75
CA PRO A 5 -3.41 -14.55 -15.00
C PRO A 5 -3.65 -13.12 -15.51
N HIS A 6 -4.72 -12.48 -15.05
CA HIS A 6 -5.19 -11.17 -15.48
C HIS A 6 -4.35 -10.04 -14.85
N VAL A 7 -3.75 -10.30 -13.68
CA VAL A 7 -2.92 -9.32 -12.96
C VAL A 7 -1.75 -8.85 -13.81
N ARG A 8 -1.15 -9.74 -14.61
CA ARG A 8 -0.02 -9.38 -15.49
C ARG A 8 -0.43 -8.37 -16.56
N ILE A 9 -1.63 -8.50 -17.12
CA ILE A 9 -2.16 -7.60 -18.14
C ILE A 9 -2.44 -6.23 -17.52
N VAL A 10 -3.08 -6.22 -16.34
CA VAL A 10 -3.38 -4.98 -15.61
C VAL A 10 -2.08 -4.25 -15.25
N VAL A 11 -1.09 -4.96 -14.72
CA VAL A 11 0.22 -4.37 -14.39
C VAL A 11 0.92 -3.82 -15.64
N ALA A 12 0.89 -4.56 -16.76
CA ALA A 12 1.49 -4.09 -18.01
C ALA A 12 0.80 -2.83 -18.56
N ALA A 13 -0.54 -2.79 -18.53
CA ALA A 13 -1.31 -1.62 -18.95
C ALA A 13 -1.02 -0.40 -18.07
N SER A 14 -0.97 -0.59 -16.74
CA SER A 14 -0.60 0.48 -15.80
C SER A 14 0.82 0.99 -16.04
N LEU A 15 1.79 0.09 -16.27
CA LEU A 15 3.16 0.47 -16.60
C LEU A 15 3.23 1.29 -17.89
N LEU A 16 2.52 0.86 -18.94
CA LEU A 16 2.47 1.61 -20.20
C LEU A 16 1.87 3.00 -20.03
N ALA A 17 0.80 3.14 -19.23
CA ALA A 17 0.19 4.44 -18.95
C ALA A 17 1.16 5.37 -18.21
N VAL A 18 1.85 4.88 -17.18
CA VAL A 18 2.82 5.66 -16.40
C VAL A 18 4.03 6.05 -17.26
N LEU A 19 4.57 5.12 -18.05
CA LEU A 19 5.71 5.39 -18.93
C LEU A 19 5.35 6.35 -20.08
N GLY A 20 4.16 6.22 -20.65
CA GLY A 20 3.65 7.15 -21.66
C GLY A 20 3.55 8.56 -21.10
N TYR A 21 3.01 8.70 -19.89
CA TYR A 21 2.92 10.00 -19.23
C TYR A 21 4.29 10.56 -18.82
N LEU A 22 5.23 9.70 -18.42
CA LEU A 22 6.62 10.08 -18.16
C LEU A 22 7.30 10.61 -19.43
N GLY A 23 7.13 9.93 -20.56
CA GLY A 23 7.64 10.38 -21.86
C GLY A 23 7.04 11.73 -22.27
N PHE A 24 5.73 11.90 -22.10
CA PHE A 24 5.06 13.20 -22.30
C PHE A 24 5.64 14.28 -21.38
N SER A 25 5.88 13.96 -20.10
CA SER A 25 6.48 14.88 -19.14
C SER A 25 7.87 15.35 -19.59
N ILE A 26 8.73 14.43 -20.05
CA ILE A 26 10.06 14.75 -20.56
C ILE A 26 9.96 15.65 -21.79
N TRP A 27 9.04 15.35 -22.71
CA TRP A 27 8.83 16.17 -23.89
C TRP A 27 8.40 17.60 -23.54
N VAL A 28 7.44 17.74 -22.61
CA VAL A 28 6.96 19.04 -22.14
C VAL A 28 8.11 19.86 -21.55
N PHE A 29 8.93 19.29 -20.65
CA PHE A 29 10.03 20.05 -20.04
C PHE A 29 11.22 20.29 -20.98
N GLY A 30 11.45 19.41 -21.95
CA GLY A 30 12.57 19.52 -22.88
C GLY A 30 12.32 20.45 -24.08
N TRP A 31 11.07 20.52 -24.57
CA TRP A 31 10.75 21.20 -25.83
C TRP A 31 9.68 22.29 -25.75
N THR A 32 8.91 22.41 -24.65
CA THR A 32 7.97 23.54 -24.49
C THR A 32 8.36 24.43 -23.31
N GLU A 33 8.17 25.73 -23.46
CA GLU A 33 8.29 26.72 -22.39
C GLU A 33 6.94 27.16 -21.82
N ASP A 34 5.85 26.55 -22.27
CA ASP A 34 4.51 26.86 -21.79
C ASP A 34 4.36 26.53 -20.30
N ALA A 35 4.17 27.58 -19.50
CA ALA A 35 4.04 27.50 -18.05
C ALA A 35 2.77 26.75 -17.60
N ALA A 36 1.68 26.81 -18.37
CA ALA A 36 0.45 26.11 -18.05
C ALA A 36 0.65 24.59 -18.23
N LEU A 37 1.20 24.17 -19.36
CA LEU A 37 1.50 22.76 -19.64
C LEU A 37 2.49 22.16 -18.63
N ARG A 38 3.55 22.89 -18.29
CA ARG A 38 4.51 22.46 -17.25
C ARG A 38 3.84 22.35 -15.87
N GLY A 39 2.97 23.32 -15.54
CA GLY A 39 2.18 23.32 -14.31
C GLY A 39 1.26 22.11 -14.21
N ASP A 40 0.54 21.78 -15.28
CA ASP A 40 -0.35 20.61 -15.35
C ASP A 40 0.41 19.30 -15.16
N VAL A 41 1.61 19.19 -15.75
CA VAL A 41 2.46 18.01 -15.56
C VAL A 41 2.85 17.83 -14.09
N VAL A 42 3.32 18.89 -13.44
CA VAL A 42 3.70 18.86 -12.01
C VAL A 42 2.48 18.57 -11.12
N GLY A 43 1.35 19.21 -11.40
CA GLY A 43 0.10 18.99 -10.68
C GLY A 43 -0.36 17.54 -10.74
N THR A 44 -0.27 16.91 -11.91
CA THR A 44 -0.62 15.50 -12.10
C THR A 44 0.28 14.57 -11.29
N TRP A 45 1.60 14.78 -11.30
CA TRP A 45 2.54 13.99 -10.49
C TRP A 45 2.29 14.15 -8.98
N LYS A 46 1.96 15.37 -8.53
CA LYS A 46 1.59 15.63 -7.13
C LYS A 46 0.31 14.88 -6.74
N SER A 47 -0.69 14.84 -7.61
CA SER A 47 -1.93 14.08 -7.39
C SER A 47 -1.65 12.57 -7.29
N PHE A 48 -0.82 12.02 -8.18
CA PHE A 48 -0.40 10.62 -8.09
C PHE A 48 0.32 10.31 -6.78
N ALA A 49 1.24 11.16 -6.34
CA ALA A 49 1.95 10.99 -5.08
C ALA A 49 0.98 11.00 -3.87
N THR A 50 0.01 11.90 -3.89
CA THR A 50 -1.01 12.01 -2.83
C THR A 50 -1.90 10.77 -2.78
N LEU A 51 -2.33 10.26 -3.94
CA LEU A 51 -3.10 9.02 -4.03
C LEU A 51 -2.30 7.80 -3.60
N ALA A 52 -1.04 7.70 -4.02
CA ALA A 52 -0.15 6.61 -3.62
C ALA A 52 0.10 6.61 -2.09
N PHE A 53 0.30 7.80 -1.51
CA PHE A 53 0.46 7.95 -0.07
C PHE A 53 -0.83 7.61 0.68
N GLY A 54 -1.99 8.06 0.20
CA GLY A 54 -3.29 7.70 0.75
C GLY A 54 -3.56 6.19 0.68
N PHE A 55 -3.24 5.55 -0.44
CA PHE A 55 -3.31 4.10 -0.60
C PHE A 55 -2.39 3.37 0.38
N TRP A 56 -1.16 3.86 0.58
CA TRP A 56 -0.23 3.28 1.55
C TRP A 56 -0.77 3.34 2.98
N ILE A 57 -1.32 4.48 3.40
CA ILE A 57 -1.96 4.62 4.71
C ILE A 57 -3.17 3.70 4.84
N GLY A 58 -4.08 3.72 3.87
CA GLY A 58 -5.31 2.92 3.91
C GLY A 58 -5.08 1.41 3.87
N SER A 59 -4.13 0.95 3.05
CA SER A 59 -3.76 -0.48 3.01
C SER A 59 -3.06 -0.93 4.29
N SER A 60 -2.27 -0.05 4.92
CA SER A 60 -1.61 -0.34 6.20
C SER A 60 -2.59 -0.48 7.37
N SER A 61 -3.68 0.30 7.38
CA SER A 61 -4.72 0.18 8.42
C SER A 61 -5.62 -1.05 8.24
N ALA A 62 -5.97 -1.38 7.00
CA ALA A 62 -6.78 -2.56 6.68
C ALA A 62 -6.09 -3.89 7.03
N GLY A 63 -4.75 -3.97 7.00
CA GLY A 63 -4.00 -5.17 7.37
C GLY A 63 -4.11 -5.59 8.84
N LYS A 64 -4.61 -4.70 9.72
CA LYS A 64 -4.88 -5.00 11.14
C LYS A 64 -6.29 -5.56 11.37
N ALA A 65 -7.21 -5.36 10.43
CA ALA A 65 -8.54 -5.96 10.43
C ALA A 65 -8.46 -7.36 9.80
N LYS A 66 -7.76 -8.29 10.44
CA LYS A 66 -7.97 -9.71 10.15
C LYS A 66 -9.15 -10.15 10.98
N ASP A 67 -10.30 -10.26 10.32
CA ASP A 67 -11.43 -11.08 10.73
C ASP A 67 -11.00 -12.55 10.69
N GLY A 68 -10.22 -12.94 11.68
CA GLY A 68 -10.04 -14.32 12.09
C GLY A 68 -10.45 -14.34 13.55
N GLU A 69 -11.42 -15.19 13.86
CA GLU A 69 -11.72 -15.60 15.23
C GLU A 69 -10.41 -15.68 16.03
N PRO A 70 -10.30 -15.04 17.22
CA PRO A 70 -9.03 -14.94 17.93
C PRO A 70 -8.41 -16.33 17.98
N ALA A 71 -7.20 -16.45 17.41
CA ALA A 71 -6.49 -17.73 17.38
C ALA A 71 -6.56 -18.32 18.80
N PRO A 72 -7.04 -19.58 18.99
CA PRO A 72 -7.32 -20.12 20.30
C PRO A 72 -6.07 -19.97 21.19
N VAL A 73 -6.11 -18.99 22.09
CA VAL A 73 -5.03 -18.80 23.05
C VAL A 73 -5.24 -19.90 24.09
N ALA A 74 -4.44 -20.95 24.02
CA ALA A 74 -4.44 -21.98 25.05
C ALA A 74 -4.04 -21.31 26.37
N VAL A 75 -4.96 -21.25 27.32
CA VAL A 75 -4.67 -20.76 28.67
C VAL A 75 -3.79 -21.82 29.34
N VAL A 76 -2.47 -21.60 29.32
CA VAL A 76 -1.49 -22.53 29.89
C VAL A 76 -1.65 -22.65 31.41
N ASN A 77 -2.19 -21.61 32.07
CA ASN A 77 -2.36 -21.55 33.52
C ASN A 77 -3.83 -21.36 33.89
N GLY A 78 -4.63 -22.42 33.72
CA GLY A 78 -6.04 -22.42 34.10
C GLY A 78 -6.24 -22.48 35.62
N PRO A 79 -7.49 -22.40 36.11
CA PRO A 79 -7.81 -22.51 37.54
C PRO A 79 -7.27 -23.79 38.18
N ASP A 80 -7.20 -24.87 37.41
CA ASP A 80 -6.73 -26.19 37.85
C ASP A 80 -5.20 -26.35 37.78
N SER A 81 -4.47 -25.36 37.22
CA SER A 81 -3.01 -25.36 37.14
C SER A 81 -2.45 -23.93 37.29
N PRO A 82 -2.55 -23.33 38.50
CA PRO A 82 -2.01 -22.00 38.76
C PRO A 82 -0.48 -22.04 38.77
N VAL A 83 0.15 -20.94 38.33
CA VAL A 83 1.60 -20.77 38.42
C VAL A 83 2.01 -20.76 39.89
N PRO A 84 2.96 -21.60 40.32
CA PRO A 84 3.53 -21.52 41.65
C PRO A 84 4.19 -20.15 41.82
N VAL A 85 3.63 -19.31 42.69
CA VAL A 85 4.28 -18.06 43.11
C VAL A 85 5.09 -18.34 44.37
N GLU A 86 6.31 -17.81 44.43
CA GLU A 86 7.12 -17.86 45.65
C GLU A 86 6.34 -17.15 46.78
N ALA A 87 6.09 -17.86 47.87
CA ALA A 87 5.45 -17.27 49.03
C ALA A 87 6.36 -16.16 49.56
N GLN A 88 5.92 -14.90 49.45
CA GLN A 88 6.60 -13.78 50.09
C GLN A 88 6.67 -14.06 51.59
N ALA A 89 7.90 -14.20 52.08
CA ALA A 89 8.24 -14.31 53.49
C ALA A 89 7.90 -13.02 54.26
#